data_AF-A0A9W8HJG9-F1
#
_entry.id   AF-A0A9W8HJG9-F1
#
_cell.length_a   1.000
_cell.length_b   1.000
_cell.length_c   1.000
_cell.angle_alpha   90.00
_cell.angle_beta   90.00
_cell.angle_gamma   90.00
#
_symmetry.space_group_name_H-M   'P 1'
#
loop_
_entity.id
_entity.type
_entity.pdbx_description
1 polymer ?
#
loop_
_entity_poly.entity_id
_entity_poly.type
_entity_poly.pdbx_seq_one_letter_code
_entity_poly.pdbx_strand_id
1 'polypeptide(L)'
;MKISAAILVSAAAAGAASAASSSAWIITSLDSGARANLCQRQIQTCQNNCGGPKSAPMSFCNPDTMAWGCGCADKTPDFETWNWPVPAADCTGSLSTCRDNCNSSSGSGDRNACFTNCASTHKCNTEDAPVSYTNSTDADTPPKYVGPAVSYKGDQLGDLNDGNDRSNLDDDKSSTESTTDTASSAAALRCAALAVAAAVAAVAIAA
;
A
#
# COMPACT_ATOMS: atom_id res chain seq x y z
N MET A 1 -8.30 -72.33 2.78
CA MET A 1 -7.76 -71.13 2.12
C MET A 1 -8.35 -69.91 2.83
N LYS A 2 -7.54 -69.19 3.62
CA LYS A 2 -7.94 -67.97 4.33
C LYS A 2 -6.96 -66.87 3.89
N ILE A 3 -7.45 -65.87 3.17
CA ILE A 3 -6.66 -64.70 2.77
C ILE A 3 -7.09 -63.58 3.72
N SER A 4 -6.25 -63.30 4.72
CA SER A 4 -6.42 -62.16 5.62
C SER A 4 -5.61 -60.99 5.06
N ALA A 5 -6.31 -59.94 4.64
CA ALA A 5 -5.73 -58.73 4.09
C ALA A 5 -5.11 -57.88 5.21
N ALA A 6 -3.83 -57.51 5.04
CA ALA A 6 -3.13 -56.56 5.89
C ALA A 6 -3.43 -55.13 5.41
N ILE A 7 -3.95 -54.29 6.31
CA ILE A 7 -4.18 -52.87 6.06
C ILE A 7 -2.93 -52.10 6.52
N LEU A 8 -2.17 -51.57 5.55
CA LEU A 8 -1.06 -50.67 5.79
C LEU A 8 -1.58 -49.24 5.98
N VAL A 9 -1.51 -48.72 7.20
CA VAL A 9 -1.74 -47.30 7.51
C VAL A 9 -0.45 -46.55 7.20
N SER A 10 -0.47 -45.71 6.17
CA SER A 10 0.65 -44.83 5.82
C SER A 10 0.44 -43.45 6.47
N ALA A 11 1.36 -43.04 7.33
CA ALA A 11 1.40 -41.70 7.91
C ALA A 11 1.93 -40.70 6.88
N ALA A 12 1.12 -39.71 6.49
CA ALA A 12 1.56 -38.62 5.64
C ALA A 12 2.18 -37.50 6.49
N ALA A 13 3.46 -37.22 6.26
CA ALA A 13 4.15 -36.06 6.80
C ALA A 13 3.61 -34.78 6.15
N ALA A 14 3.12 -33.85 6.97
CA ALA A 14 2.72 -32.52 6.52
C ALA A 14 3.98 -31.71 6.16
N GLY A 15 4.23 -31.57 4.87
CA GLY A 15 5.15 -30.55 4.37
C GLY A 15 4.56 -29.17 4.66
N ALA A 16 5.35 -28.31 5.30
CA ALA A 16 5.05 -26.90 5.44
C ALA A 16 5.00 -26.28 4.03
N ALA A 17 3.79 -26.03 3.53
CA ALA A 17 3.60 -25.15 2.38
C ALA A 17 4.00 -23.74 2.82
N SER A 18 5.16 -23.30 2.35
CA SER A 18 5.63 -21.92 2.45
C SER A 18 4.53 -20.99 1.95
N ALA A 19 4.07 -20.11 2.83
CA ALA A 19 3.26 -18.95 2.47
C ALA A 19 4.00 -18.19 1.37
N ALA A 20 3.52 -18.31 0.13
CA ALA A 20 3.95 -17.43 -0.94
C ALA A 20 3.54 -16.02 -0.50
N SER A 21 4.52 -15.24 -0.07
CA SER A 21 4.36 -13.83 0.24
C SER A 21 3.87 -13.16 -1.04
N SER A 22 2.58 -12.86 -1.14
CA SER A 22 2.06 -11.96 -2.17
C SER A 22 2.84 -10.65 -2.03
N SER A 23 3.78 -10.42 -2.95
CA SER A 23 4.71 -9.30 -2.89
C SER A 23 3.92 -8.01 -2.74
N ALA A 24 4.11 -7.34 -1.60
CA ALA A 24 3.54 -6.02 -1.39
C ALA A 24 3.99 -5.12 -2.54
N TRP A 25 3.03 -4.43 -3.17
CA TRP A 25 3.33 -3.47 -4.23
C TRP A 25 4.30 -2.42 -3.70
N ILE A 26 5.35 -2.14 -4.48
CA ILE A 26 6.23 -0.98 -4.30
C ILE A 26 6.38 -0.31 -5.66
N ILE A 27 6.32 1.02 -5.69
CA ILE A 27 6.37 1.78 -6.95
C ILE A 27 7.65 1.56 -7.77
N THR A 28 8.76 1.18 -7.12
CA THR A 28 10.03 0.85 -7.77
C THR A 28 9.97 -0.45 -8.57
N SER A 29 8.91 -1.26 -8.42
CA SER A 29 8.68 -2.47 -9.22
C SER A 29 8.27 -2.19 -10.68
N LEU A 30 7.86 -0.95 -10.99
CA LEU A 30 7.69 -0.49 -12.37
C LEU A 30 8.99 -0.62 -13.15
N ASP A 31 8.92 -0.86 -14.47
CA ASP A 31 10.11 -0.87 -15.31
C ASP A 31 10.79 0.51 -15.35
N SER A 32 12.10 0.55 -15.62
CA SER A 32 12.87 1.78 -15.61
C SER A 32 12.35 2.86 -16.57
N GLY A 33 11.78 2.45 -17.71
CA GLY A 33 11.17 3.37 -18.67
C GLY A 33 9.89 4.01 -18.12
N ALA A 34 9.02 3.20 -17.51
CA ALA A 34 7.81 3.69 -16.85
C ALA A 34 8.14 4.62 -15.68
N ARG A 35 9.16 4.31 -14.87
CA ARG A 35 9.63 5.17 -13.77
C ARG A 35 10.15 6.51 -14.28
N ALA A 36 10.99 6.50 -15.31
CA ALA A 36 11.51 7.72 -15.94
C ALA A 36 10.37 8.60 -16.51
N ASN A 37 9.41 7.99 -17.21
CA ASN A 37 8.26 8.72 -17.75
C ASN A 37 7.38 9.29 -16.63
N LEU A 38 7.15 8.52 -15.57
CA LEU A 38 6.40 8.95 -14.40
C LEU A 38 7.07 10.14 -13.70
N CYS A 39 8.38 10.09 -13.50
CA CYS A 39 9.14 11.21 -12.95
C CYS A 39 9.11 12.46 -13.83
N GLN A 40 9.21 12.30 -15.15
CA GLN A 40 9.07 13.42 -16.06
C GLN A 40 7.69 14.09 -15.92
N ARG A 41 6.60 13.31 -15.84
CA ARG A 41 5.25 13.85 -15.61
C ARG A 41 5.16 14.55 -14.25
N GLN A 42 5.73 13.98 -13.21
CA GLN A 42 5.76 14.57 -11.86
C GLN A 42 6.39 15.96 -11.87
N ILE A 43 7.59 16.09 -12.48
CA ILE A 43 8.31 17.36 -12.59
C ILE A 43 7.50 18.36 -13.42
N GLN A 44 6.96 17.94 -14.57
CA GLN A 44 6.16 18.82 -15.44
C GLN A 44 4.89 19.31 -14.74
N THR A 45 4.17 18.44 -14.03
CA THR A 45 3.01 18.84 -13.22
C THR A 45 3.40 19.85 -12.17
N CYS A 46 4.54 19.66 -11.50
CA CYS A 46 5.03 20.59 -10.49
C CYS A 46 5.32 21.97 -11.08
N GLN A 47 6.09 22.00 -12.15
CA GLN A 47 6.45 23.25 -12.84
C GLN A 47 5.19 23.97 -13.35
N ASN A 48 4.25 23.26 -13.97
CA ASN A 48 3.01 23.85 -14.47
C ASN A 48 2.16 24.41 -13.34
N ASN A 49 2.04 23.69 -12.21
CA ASN A 49 1.27 24.17 -11.07
C ASN A 49 1.91 25.42 -10.45
N CYS A 50 3.24 25.45 -10.34
CA CYS A 50 3.98 26.57 -9.77
C CYS A 50 4.13 27.79 -10.69
N GLY A 51 3.74 27.72 -11.97
CA GLY A 51 3.91 28.82 -12.94
C GLY A 51 5.23 28.80 -13.73
N GLY A 52 5.96 27.69 -13.67
CA GLY A 52 7.12 27.38 -14.50
C GLY A 52 8.33 26.86 -13.69
N PRO A 53 9.42 26.47 -14.38
CA PRO A 53 10.61 25.90 -13.74
C PRO A 53 11.29 26.84 -12.72
N LYS A 54 11.26 28.15 -12.96
CA LYS A 54 11.85 29.16 -12.06
C LYS A 54 11.06 29.36 -10.77
N SER A 55 9.78 29.04 -10.79
CA SER A 55 8.87 29.17 -9.65
C SER A 55 8.71 27.86 -8.90
N ALA A 56 9.39 26.79 -9.32
CA ALA A 56 9.34 25.45 -8.72
C ALA A 56 10.75 24.99 -8.26
N PRO A 57 11.35 25.66 -7.25
CA PRO A 57 12.72 25.36 -6.80
C PRO A 57 12.90 23.93 -6.29
N MET A 58 11.82 23.28 -5.83
CA MET A 58 11.82 21.89 -5.38
C MET A 58 11.10 20.96 -6.36
N SER A 59 11.28 21.15 -7.68
CA SER A 59 10.71 20.23 -8.69
C SER A 59 11.67 19.09 -9.03
N PHE A 60 11.59 17.98 -8.29
CA PHE A 60 12.43 16.81 -8.55
C PHE A 60 11.64 15.50 -8.50
N CYS A 61 12.18 14.50 -9.21
CA CYS A 61 11.78 13.11 -9.09
C CYS A 61 12.96 12.21 -9.50
N ASN A 62 13.35 11.29 -8.63
CA ASN A 62 14.42 10.34 -8.88
C ASN A 62 13.82 9.04 -9.46
N PRO A 63 14.19 8.62 -10.69
CA PRO A 63 13.60 7.43 -11.31
C PRO A 63 14.07 6.10 -10.72
N ASP A 64 15.14 6.09 -9.93
CA ASP A 64 15.66 4.88 -9.29
C ASP A 64 14.98 4.64 -7.94
N THR A 65 14.82 5.70 -7.14
CA THR A 65 14.21 5.61 -5.81
C THR A 65 12.73 5.98 -5.83
N MET A 66 12.20 6.59 -6.88
CA MET A 66 10.86 7.21 -6.91
C MET A 66 10.65 8.28 -5.83
N ALA A 67 11.72 8.78 -5.22
CA ALA A 67 11.67 9.95 -4.36
C ALA A 67 11.22 11.15 -5.19
N TRP A 68 10.26 11.92 -4.69
CA TRP A 68 9.80 13.13 -5.39
C TRP A 68 9.49 14.25 -4.42
N GLY A 69 9.61 15.47 -4.92
CA GLY A 69 9.24 16.68 -4.22
C GLY A 69 8.60 17.67 -5.19
N CYS A 70 7.70 18.48 -4.66
CA CYS A 70 7.23 19.68 -5.34
C CYS A 70 7.04 20.80 -4.32
N GLY A 71 7.65 21.94 -4.58
CA GLY A 71 7.46 23.16 -3.80
C GLY A 71 7.57 24.36 -4.71
N CYS A 72 6.60 25.29 -4.62
CA CYS A 72 6.64 26.54 -5.37
C CYS A 72 7.26 27.65 -4.52
N ALA A 73 7.88 28.63 -5.17
CA ALA A 73 8.52 29.74 -4.48
C ALA A 73 7.52 30.70 -3.82
N ASP A 74 6.43 31.01 -4.54
CA ASP A 74 5.52 32.11 -4.19
C ASP A 74 4.15 31.65 -3.71
N LYS A 75 3.91 30.33 -3.68
CA LYS A 75 2.61 29.75 -3.28
C LYS A 75 2.71 28.30 -2.82
N THR A 76 1.68 27.84 -2.13
CA THR A 76 1.43 26.41 -1.98
C THR A 76 0.89 25.86 -3.31
N PRO A 77 1.32 24.68 -3.78
CA PRO A 77 0.72 24.07 -4.95
C PRO A 77 -0.80 23.87 -4.76
N ASP A 78 -1.62 24.28 -5.74
CA ASP A 78 -3.09 24.13 -5.71
C ASP A 78 -3.54 22.69 -6.04
N PHE A 79 -2.66 21.72 -5.81
CA PHE A 79 -2.82 20.35 -6.29
C PHE A 79 -2.78 19.39 -5.11
N GLU A 80 -3.89 18.70 -4.91
CA GLU A 80 -4.03 17.75 -3.83
C GLU A 80 -3.01 16.60 -3.93
N THR A 81 -2.43 16.20 -2.80
CA THR A 81 -1.32 15.24 -2.75
C THR A 81 -1.64 13.93 -3.47
N TRP A 82 -2.87 13.43 -3.37
CA TRP A 82 -3.32 12.19 -4.01
C TRP A 82 -3.46 12.26 -5.53
N ASN A 83 -3.53 13.46 -6.11
CA ASN A 83 -3.65 13.65 -7.56
C ASN A 83 -2.29 13.75 -8.25
N TRP A 84 -1.20 13.91 -7.51
CA TRP A 84 0.15 13.98 -8.09
C TRP A 84 0.47 12.68 -8.86
N PRO A 85 1.19 12.78 -10.00
CA PRO A 85 1.49 11.61 -10.83
C PRO A 85 2.06 10.42 -10.06
N VAL A 86 3.02 10.64 -9.15
CA VAL A 86 3.68 9.57 -8.39
C VAL A 86 2.70 8.90 -7.39
N PRO A 87 2.05 9.62 -6.46
CA PRO A 87 1.03 9.04 -5.58
C PRO A 87 -0.13 8.36 -6.32
N ALA A 88 -0.61 8.94 -7.41
CA ALA A 88 -1.68 8.35 -8.21
C ALA A 88 -1.25 7.01 -8.85
N ALA A 89 -0.02 6.94 -9.37
CA ALA A 89 0.55 5.72 -9.91
C ALA A 89 0.80 4.67 -8.84
N ASP A 90 1.27 5.07 -7.65
CA ASP A 90 1.50 4.18 -6.52
C ASP A 90 0.19 3.52 -6.07
N CYS A 91 -0.87 4.32 -5.88
CA CYS A 91 -2.18 3.80 -5.54
C CYS A 91 -2.71 2.86 -6.62
N THR A 92 -2.58 3.24 -7.90
CA THR A 92 -3.10 2.44 -9.03
C THR A 92 -2.37 1.10 -9.16
N GLY A 93 -1.05 1.09 -8.99
CA GLY A 93 -0.26 -0.14 -9.01
C GLY A 93 -0.57 -1.06 -7.82
N SER A 94 -0.79 -0.47 -6.64
CA SER A 94 -1.23 -1.20 -5.45
C SER A 94 -2.61 -1.83 -5.65
N LEU A 95 -3.56 -1.09 -6.21
CA LEU A 95 -4.88 -1.60 -6.60
C LEU A 95 -4.76 -2.74 -7.61
N SER A 96 -3.94 -2.59 -8.66
CA SER A 96 -3.73 -3.65 -9.66
C SER A 96 -3.19 -4.92 -9.00
N THR A 97 -2.17 -4.78 -8.17
CA THR A 97 -1.55 -5.89 -7.45
C THR A 97 -2.54 -6.58 -6.52
N CYS A 98 -3.38 -5.81 -5.80
CA CYS A 98 -4.46 -6.35 -4.97
C CYS A 98 -5.42 -7.20 -5.80
N ARG A 99 -5.84 -6.71 -6.96
CA ARG A 99 -6.74 -7.40 -7.89
C ARG A 99 -6.10 -8.66 -8.49
N ASP A 100 -4.82 -8.63 -8.80
CA ASP A 100 -4.07 -9.78 -9.31
C ASP A 100 -3.92 -10.88 -8.24
N ASN A 101 -3.76 -10.49 -6.98
CA ASN A 101 -3.78 -11.41 -5.85
C ASN A 101 -5.18 -12.04 -5.64
N CYS A 102 -6.26 -11.28 -5.86
CA CYS A 102 -7.62 -11.83 -5.88
C CYS A 102 -7.81 -12.87 -7.01
N ASN A 103 -7.15 -12.68 -8.15
CA ASN A 103 -7.21 -13.62 -9.28
C ASN A 103 -6.43 -14.91 -8.99
N SER A 104 -5.32 -14.79 -8.27
CA SER A 104 -4.35 -15.86 -8.00
C SER A 104 -4.75 -16.77 -6.82
N SER A 105 -5.71 -16.33 -6.00
CA SER A 105 -6.22 -17.10 -4.87
C SER A 105 -7.16 -18.20 -5.36
N SER A 106 -6.67 -19.43 -5.44
CA SER A 106 -7.31 -20.62 -6.04
C SER A 106 -8.57 -21.16 -5.32
N GLY A 107 -9.20 -20.37 -4.43
CA GLY A 107 -10.31 -20.80 -3.57
C GLY A 107 -11.59 -19.99 -3.78
N SER A 108 -12.60 -20.64 -4.35
CA SER A 108 -13.82 -20.11 -4.98
C SER A 108 -14.93 -19.62 -4.03
N GLY A 109 -14.64 -18.80 -3.03
CA GLY A 109 -15.68 -18.18 -2.17
C GLY A 109 -15.80 -16.67 -2.35
N ASP A 110 -14.68 -15.98 -2.19
CA ASP A 110 -14.71 -14.54 -1.89
C ASP A 110 -14.01 -13.67 -2.92
N ARG A 111 -13.81 -14.15 -4.16
CA ARG A 111 -13.14 -13.36 -5.20
C ARG A 111 -13.83 -12.01 -5.42
N ASN A 112 -15.16 -11.98 -5.51
CA ASN A 112 -15.91 -10.73 -5.65
C ASN A 112 -15.78 -9.82 -4.41
N ALA A 113 -15.78 -10.40 -3.21
CA ALA A 113 -15.54 -9.66 -1.97
C ALA A 113 -14.10 -9.10 -1.91
N CYS A 114 -13.11 -9.85 -2.39
CA CYS A 114 -11.72 -9.42 -2.53
C CYS A 114 -11.60 -8.22 -3.48
N PHE A 115 -12.21 -8.29 -4.68
CA PHE A 115 -12.25 -7.15 -5.61
C PHE A 115 -12.92 -5.92 -5.00
N THR A 116 -14.03 -6.12 -4.29
CA THR A 116 -14.75 -5.05 -3.58
C THR A 116 -13.85 -4.41 -2.53
N ASN A 117 -13.14 -5.23 -1.75
CA ASN A 117 -12.21 -4.77 -0.73
C ASN A 117 -11.00 -4.00 -1.31
N CYS A 118 -10.45 -4.47 -2.44
CA CYS A 118 -9.40 -3.73 -3.14
C CYS A 118 -9.90 -2.35 -3.58
N ALA A 119 -11.11 -2.27 -4.17
CA ALA A 119 -11.68 -1.01 -4.61
C ALA A 119 -12.04 -0.07 -3.44
N SER A 120 -12.49 -0.60 -2.30
CA SER A 120 -12.79 0.21 -1.12
C SER A 120 -11.54 0.72 -0.40
N THR A 121 -10.44 -0.03 -0.47
CA THR A 121 -9.15 0.32 0.16
C THR A 121 -8.35 1.28 -0.71
N HIS A 122 -8.29 1.04 -2.01
CA HIS A 122 -7.49 1.83 -2.95
C HIS A 122 -8.38 2.77 -3.77
N LYS A 123 -8.93 3.79 -3.11
CA LYS A 123 -9.75 4.83 -3.74
C LYS A 123 -8.89 5.88 -4.44
N CYS A 124 -8.14 5.46 -5.45
CA CYS A 124 -7.15 6.29 -6.13
C CYS A 124 -7.77 7.57 -6.72
N ASN A 125 -7.01 8.67 -6.69
CA ASN A 125 -7.44 10.00 -7.13
C ASN A 125 -8.62 10.59 -6.32
N THR A 126 -8.81 10.14 -5.08
CA THR A 126 -9.72 10.76 -4.11
C THR A 126 -9.01 11.03 -2.79
N GLU A 127 -9.61 11.86 -1.93
CA GLU A 127 -9.12 12.09 -0.56
C GLU A 127 -9.02 10.81 0.27
N ASP A 128 -9.81 9.79 -0.06
CA ASP A 128 -9.78 8.51 0.66
C ASP A 128 -8.67 7.57 0.14
N ALA A 129 -7.84 8.01 -0.82
CA ALA A 129 -6.72 7.21 -1.30
C ALA A 129 -5.72 6.93 -0.15
N PRO A 130 -5.09 5.75 -0.13
CA PRO A 130 -4.02 5.47 0.81
C PRO A 130 -2.84 6.41 0.57
N VAL A 131 -2.20 6.85 1.64
CA VAL A 131 -1.04 7.75 1.56
C VAL A 131 0.14 7.08 0.90
N SER A 132 0.67 7.71 -0.15
CA SER A 132 1.96 7.33 -0.73
C SER A 132 3.09 7.93 0.09
N TYR A 133 3.95 7.07 0.64
CA TYR A 133 5.13 7.45 1.42
C TYR A 133 6.35 7.75 0.55
N THR A 134 6.13 8.17 -0.71
CA THR A 134 7.15 8.41 -1.73
C THR A 134 7.64 9.86 -1.80
N ASN A 135 6.93 10.78 -1.14
CA ASN A 135 7.33 12.16 -1.04
C ASN A 135 8.57 12.29 -0.14
N SER A 136 9.52 13.11 -0.56
CA SER A 136 10.79 13.36 0.12
C SER A 136 11.17 14.82 0.02
N THR A 137 12.01 15.30 0.93
CA THR A 137 12.64 16.62 0.86
C THR A 137 13.87 16.63 -0.04
N ASP A 138 14.42 15.44 -0.36
CA ASP A 138 15.66 15.26 -1.10
C ASP A 138 15.54 14.15 -2.16
N ALA A 139 16.19 14.34 -3.31
CA ALA A 139 16.13 13.43 -4.46
C ALA A 139 16.94 12.14 -4.27
N ASP A 140 18.00 12.20 -3.46
CA ASP A 140 18.94 11.10 -3.27
C ASP A 140 18.55 10.21 -2.09
N THR A 141 17.70 10.72 -1.20
CA THR A 141 17.18 9.97 -0.05
C THR A 141 16.01 9.06 -0.47
N PRO A 142 16.16 7.72 -0.38
CA PRO A 142 15.07 6.81 -0.69
C PRO A 142 13.90 7.01 0.28
N PRO A 143 12.65 7.06 -0.21
CA PRO A 143 11.48 7.17 0.65
C PRO A 143 11.24 5.90 1.48
N LYS A 144 10.29 5.96 2.41
CA LYS A 144 9.94 4.82 3.26
C LYS A 144 9.17 3.73 2.51
N TYR A 145 8.50 4.08 1.39
CA TYR A 145 7.65 3.23 0.53
C TYR A 145 6.44 2.58 1.21
N VAL A 146 6.53 2.24 2.49
CA VAL A 146 5.50 1.59 3.29
C VAL A 146 5.36 2.36 4.61
N GLY A 147 4.14 2.54 5.05
CA GLY A 147 3.82 3.15 6.33
C GLY A 147 2.45 2.72 6.82
N PRO A 148 1.95 3.34 7.89
CA PRO A 148 0.61 3.09 8.42
C PRO A 148 -0.48 3.14 7.34
N ALA A 149 -1.52 2.33 7.49
CA ALA A 149 -2.68 2.37 6.60
C ALA A 149 -3.56 3.58 6.94
N VAL A 150 -3.17 4.75 6.44
CA VAL A 150 -3.90 6.01 6.56
C VAL A 150 -4.30 6.54 5.19
N SER A 151 -5.43 7.25 5.13
CA SER A 151 -5.88 8.00 3.96
C SER A 151 -5.43 9.45 4.02
N TYR A 152 -5.43 10.14 2.87
CA TYR A 152 -5.24 11.60 2.85
C TYR A 152 -6.36 12.37 3.57
N LYS A 153 -7.53 11.75 3.72
CA LYS A 153 -8.63 12.23 4.53
C LYS A 153 -8.30 12.09 6.02
N GLY A 154 -7.95 13.22 6.65
CA GLY A 154 -7.71 13.36 8.09
C GLY A 154 -6.48 14.20 8.41
N ASP A 155 -6.53 14.99 9.48
CA ASP A 155 -5.46 15.89 9.96
C ASP A 155 -4.13 15.19 10.36
N GLN A 156 -3.97 13.88 10.11
CA GLN A 156 -2.81 13.10 10.52
C GLN A 156 -1.61 13.14 9.55
N LEU A 157 -1.73 13.80 8.39
CA LEU A 157 -0.54 14.02 7.54
C LEU A 157 0.38 15.15 8.05
N GLY A 158 -0.07 15.95 9.03
CA GLY A 158 0.68 17.09 9.56
C GLY A 158 2.06 16.73 10.17
N ASP A 159 2.26 15.47 10.56
CA ASP A 159 3.48 15.02 11.26
C ASP A 159 4.50 14.28 10.36
N LEU A 160 4.20 14.02 9.08
CA LEU A 160 5.10 13.27 8.20
C LEU A 160 6.12 14.16 7.48
N ASN A 161 6.02 15.48 7.59
CA ASN A 161 6.87 16.45 6.90
C ASN A 161 7.67 17.37 7.84
N ASP A 162 7.57 17.22 9.17
CA ASP A 162 8.32 18.07 10.09
C ASP A 162 9.63 17.43 10.53
N GLY A 163 10.62 17.52 9.63
CA GLY A 163 12.03 17.34 9.96
C GLY A 163 12.66 18.56 10.64
N ASN A 164 11.88 19.39 11.35
CA ASN A 164 12.39 20.60 11.99
C ASN A 164 11.72 20.87 13.35
N ASP A 165 12.02 20.02 14.33
CA ASP A 165 11.74 20.28 15.74
C ASP A 165 12.70 21.36 16.26
N ARG A 166 12.43 22.61 15.88
CA ARG A 166 12.87 23.78 16.63
C ARG A 166 11.92 23.93 17.79
N SER A 167 12.31 23.36 18.92
CA SER A 167 11.70 23.61 20.22
C SER A 167 11.76 25.10 20.55
N ASN A 168 10.68 25.81 20.27
CA ASN A 168 10.33 27.04 20.98
C ASN A 168 8.90 27.44 20.60
N LEU A 169 7.98 27.33 21.55
CA LEU A 169 6.89 28.29 21.74
C LEU A 169 6.15 27.97 23.03
N ASP A 170 6.45 28.80 24.02
CA ASP A 170 5.62 29.17 25.14
C ASP A 170 4.14 29.40 24.75
N ASP A 171 3.27 29.06 25.70
CA ASP A 171 1.98 29.65 26.05
C ASP A 171 1.13 30.33 24.95
N ASP A 172 -0.05 29.77 24.64
CA ASP A 172 -1.32 30.37 25.10
C ASP A 172 -2.54 29.47 24.84
N LYS A 173 -3.05 28.91 25.95
CA LYS A 173 -4.46 28.85 26.35
C LYS A 173 -5.55 29.16 25.29
N SER A 174 -6.30 28.14 24.88
CA SER A 174 -7.74 28.30 24.71
C SER A 174 -8.48 26.98 24.93
N SER A 175 -9.27 26.98 26.00
CA SER A 175 -10.16 25.90 26.38
C SER A 175 -11.29 25.74 25.36
N THR A 176 -11.53 24.51 24.91
CA THR A 176 -12.87 24.11 24.51
C THR A 176 -13.10 22.69 25.02
N GLU A 177 -13.79 22.63 26.15
CA GLU A 177 -14.42 21.42 26.64
C GLU A 177 -15.42 20.92 25.60
N SER A 178 -15.26 19.66 25.18
CA SER A 178 -16.37 18.85 24.71
C SER A 178 -16.24 17.48 25.34
N THR A 179 -17.09 17.26 26.32
CA THR A 179 -17.36 15.98 26.98
C THR A 179 -18.07 15.04 26.02
N THR A 180 -17.50 13.87 25.76
CA THR A 180 -18.29 12.63 25.62
C THR A 180 -17.41 11.39 25.78
N ASP A 181 -17.55 10.78 26.96
CA ASP A 181 -17.67 9.35 27.24
C ASP A 181 -16.74 8.33 26.55
N THR A 182 -15.77 7.93 27.36
CA THR A 182 -15.21 6.58 27.52
C THR A 182 -16.21 5.45 27.25
N ALA A 183 -15.88 4.58 26.28
CA ALA A 183 -16.17 3.15 26.36
C ALA A 183 -15.11 2.35 25.62
N SER A 184 -14.11 1.90 26.37
CA SER A 184 -13.25 0.76 26.02
C SER A 184 -14.09 -0.48 25.75
N SER A 185 -13.72 -1.30 24.76
CA SER A 185 -13.31 -2.71 24.95
C SER A 185 -13.37 -3.50 23.64
N ALA A 186 -12.23 -4.09 23.30
CA ALA A 186 -12.09 -5.47 22.80
C ALA A 186 -13.04 -5.97 21.69
N ALA A 187 -12.49 -6.11 20.48
CA ALA A 187 -12.89 -7.20 19.58
C ALA A 187 -11.63 -7.90 19.08
N ALA A 188 -11.33 -8.98 19.80
CA ALA A 188 -10.22 -9.87 19.60
C ALA A 188 -10.27 -10.61 18.25
N LEU A 189 -9.07 -10.97 17.79
CA LEU A 189 -8.75 -11.94 16.76
C LEU A 189 -9.77 -13.09 16.67
N ARG A 190 -10.39 -13.26 15.50
CA ARG A 190 -10.94 -14.55 15.04
C ARG A 190 -10.80 -14.67 13.53
N CYS A 191 -9.62 -15.05 13.05
CA CYS A 191 -9.53 -15.75 11.76
C CYS A 191 -9.76 -17.23 12.02
N ALA A 192 -10.97 -17.69 11.68
CA ALA A 192 -11.32 -19.10 11.66
C ALA A 192 -10.63 -19.77 10.46
N ALA A 193 -9.72 -20.70 10.73
CA ALA A 193 -9.18 -21.59 9.71
C ALA A 193 -10.23 -22.67 9.39
N LEU A 194 -10.86 -22.58 8.22
CA LEU A 194 -11.60 -23.69 7.62
C LEU A 194 -10.62 -24.51 6.77
N ALA A 195 -10.30 -25.73 7.20
CA ALA A 195 -9.61 -26.70 6.38
C ALA A 195 -10.64 -27.52 5.59
N VAL A 196 -10.64 -27.38 4.25
CA VAL A 196 -11.38 -28.27 3.34
C VAL A 196 -10.38 -29.27 2.76
N ALA A 197 -10.58 -30.54 3.08
CA ALA A 197 -9.81 -31.65 2.53
C ALA A 197 -10.41 -32.08 1.18
N ALA A 198 -9.61 -32.04 0.11
CA ALA A 198 -9.89 -32.73 -1.14
C ALA A 198 -8.72 -33.67 -1.46
N ALA A 199 -8.97 -34.97 -1.39
CA ALA A 199 -8.02 -36.02 -1.72
C ALA A 199 -8.10 -36.34 -3.23
N VAL A 200 -6.97 -36.37 -3.92
CA VAL A 200 -6.84 -36.93 -5.27
C VAL A 200 -5.90 -38.14 -5.19
N ALA A 201 -6.43 -39.31 -5.53
CA ALA A 201 -5.67 -40.54 -5.68
C ALA A 201 -5.18 -40.67 -7.13
N ALA A 202 -3.88 -40.88 -7.30
CA ALA A 202 -3.29 -41.39 -8.54
C ALA A 202 -2.52 -42.68 -8.19
N VAL A 203 -2.99 -43.82 -8.71
CA VAL A 203 -2.24 -45.09 -8.67
C VAL A 203 -1.69 -45.33 -10.07
N ALA A 204 -0.37 -45.40 -10.15
CA ALA A 204 0.40 -45.74 -11.33
C ALA A 204 0.49 -47.27 -11.51
N ILE A 205 0.58 -47.67 -12.77
CA ILE A 205 0.66 -49.03 -13.30
C ILE A 205 2.13 -49.47 -13.36
N ALA A 206 2.47 -50.63 -12.77
CA ALA A 206 3.61 -51.51 -13.09
C ALA A 206 3.52 -52.73 -12.13
N ALA A 207 3.65 -54.00 -12.51
CA ALA A 207 4.11 -54.67 -13.71
C ALA A 207 3.38 -56.03 -13.84
#